data_AF-A0A359ECL9-F1
#
_entry.id   AF-A0A359ECL9-F1
#
_cell.length_a   1.000
_cell.length_b   1.000
_cell.length_c   1.000
_cell.angle_alpha   90.00
_cell.angle_beta   90.00
_cell.angle_gamma   90.00
#
_symmetry.space_group_name_H-M   'P 1'
#
loop_
_entity.id
_entity.type
_entity.pdbx_description
1 polymer ?
#
loop_
_entity_poly.entity_id
_entity_poly.type
_entity_poly.pdbx_seq_one_letter_code
_entity_poly.pdbx_strand_id
1 'polypeptide(L)'
;MKPTIHDWENPQIIGINKLPAHATGIPYADADAALRRDSASPWVRDLNGAWDFTLVANPDSVPEGFWNPEFDTDAWTSIPVPSN
;
A
#
# COMPACT_ATOMS: atom_id res chain seq x y z
N MET A 1 -23.61 -24.22 -7.59
CA MET A 1 -23.01 -22.90 -7.31
C MET A 1 -21.87 -22.70 -8.28
N LYS A 2 -21.75 -21.53 -8.93
CA LYS A 2 -20.56 -21.21 -9.72
C LYS A 2 -19.42 -20.93 -8.73
N PRO A 3 -18.22 -21.50 -8.91
CA PRO A 3 -17.06 -21.09 -8.14
C PRO A 3 -16.84 -19.59 -8.38
N THR A 4 -16.80 -18.81 -7.31
CA THR A 4 -16.29 -17.45 -7.35
C THR A 4 -14.78 -17.54 -7.49
N ILE A 5 -14.26 -17.18 -8.66
CA ILE A 5 -12.83 -17.06 -8.94
C ILE A 5 -12.29 -15.90 -8.10
N HIS A 6 -11.13 -16.05 -7.47
CA HIS A 6 -10.52 -14.94 -6.72
C HIS A 6 -10.11 -13.81 -7.67
N ASP A 7 -10.12 -12.57 -7.19
CA ASP A 7 -9.76 -11.41 -8.02
C ASP A 7 -8.35 -11.53 -8.60
N TRP A 8 -7.40 -12.09 -7.84
CA TRP A 8 -6.02 -12.32 -8.28
C TRP A 8 -5.85 -13.48 -9.29
N GLU A 9 -6.89 -14.29 -9.50
CA GLU A 9 -6.94 -15.34 -10.52
C GLU A 9 -7.73 -14.90 -11.77
N ASN A 10 -8.35 -13.72 -11.75
CA ASN A 10 -9.16 -13.20 -12.84
C ASN A 10 -8.41 -12.12 -13.64
N PRO A 11 -7.93 -12.43 -14.86
CA PRO A 11 -7.14 -11.47 -15.65
C PRO A 11 -7.94 -10.25 -16.15
N GLN A 12 -9.27 -10.27 -16.04
CA GLN A 12 -10.11 -9.11 -16.37
C GLN A 12 -10.15 -8.09 -15.22
N ILE A 13 -9.74 -8.48 -14.01
CA ILE A 13 -9.66 -7.60 -12.84
C ILE A 13 -8.21 -7.12 -12.71
N ILE A 14 -7.93 -5.96 -13.32
CA ILE A 14 -6.60 -5.30 -13.25
C ILE A 14 -6.52 -4.22 -12.16
N GLY A 15 -7.60 -4.03 -11.40
CA GLY A 15 -7.68 -3.10 -10.29
C GLY A 15 -9.12 -2.72 -9.96
N ILE A 16 -9.34 -2.39 -8.70
CA ILE A 16 -10.65 -2.05 -8.14
C ILE A 16 -10.50 -0.66 -7.48
N ASN A 17 -11.41 0.26 -7.76
CA ASN A 17 -11.45 1.61 -7.16
C ASN A 17 -10.17 2.45 -7.28
N LYS A 18 -9.29 2.14 -8.24
CA LYS A 18 -8.11 2.96 -8.53
C LYS A 18 -8.54 4.29 -9.16
N LEU A 19 -7.84 5.37 -8.81
CA LEU A 19 -7.97 6.63 -9.56
C LEU A 19 -7.53 6.42 -11.02
N PRO A 20 -8.13 7.15 -11.98
CA PRO A 20 -7.69 7.12 -13.37
C PRO A 20 -6.20 7.49 -13.52
N ALA A 21 -5.56 6.92 -14.53
CA ALA A 21 -4.19 7.29 -14.87
C ALA A 21 -4.13 8.78 -15.26
N HIS A 22 -3.16 9.49 -14.68
CA HIS A 22 -2.93 10.91 -14.91
C HIS A 22 -1.44 11.21 -14.71
N ALA A 23 -0.99 12.39 -15.16
CA ALA A 23 0.36 12.85 -14.88
C ALA A 23 0.58 13.02 -13.37
N THR A 24 1.81 12.78 -12.89
CA THR A 24 2.16 12.91 -11.47
C THR A 24 1.82 14.31 -10.94
N GLY A 25 0.89 14.39 -9.99
CA GLY A 25 0.42 15.63 -9.37
C GLY A 25 0.90 15.78 -7.94
N ILE A 26 2.21 15.88 -7.71
CA ILE A 26 2.74 16.20 -6.37
C ILE A 26 2.46 17.70 -6.10
N PRO A 27 1.71 18.04 -5.03
CA PRO A 27 1.50 19.43 -4.67
C PRO A 27 2.80 20.03 -4.14
N TYR A 28 3.14 21.26 -4.52
CA TYR A 28 4.29 22.01 -4.01
C TYR A 28 3.81 23.23 -3.23
N ALA A 29 4.52 23.60 -2.15
CA ALA A 29 4.16 24.72 -1.29
C ALA A 29 4.00 26.05 -2.04
N ASP A 30 4.84 26.27 -3.05
CA ASP A 30 4.85 27.44 -3.91
C ASP A 30 5.46 27.13 -5.30
N ALA A 31 5.45 28.14 -6.18
CA ALA A 31 5.97 28.02 -7.54
C ALA A 31 7.48 27.78 -7.59
N ASP A 32 8.24 28.34 -6.64
CA ASP A 32 9.70 28.20 -6.61
C ASP A 32 10.10 26.77 -6.23
N ALA A 33 9.41 26.17 -5.26
CA ALA A 33 9.54 24.77 -4.90
C ALA A 33 9.17 23.85 -6.08
N ALA A 34 8.12 24.18 -6.83
CA ALA A 34 7.73 23.45 -8.03
C ALA A 34 8.80 23.50 -9.13
N LEU A 35 9.38 24.67 -9.39
CA LEU A 35 10.46 24.84 -10.38
C LEU A 35 11.72 24.06 -10.00
N ARG A 36 12.04 23.98 -8.71
CA ARG A 36 13.16 23.17 -8.18
C ARG A 36 12.85 21.68 -8.06
N ARG A 37 11.58 21.29 -8.24
CA ARG A 37 11.08 19.92 -8.00
C ARG A 37 11.38 19.44 -6.58
N ASP A 38 11.22 20.34 -5.61
CA ASP A 38 11.42 20.03 -4.21
C ASP A 38 10.27 19.15 -3.70
N SER A 39 10.57 17.86 -3.49
CA SER A 39 9.58 16.88 -3.03
C SER A 39 9.19 17.04 -1.56
N ALA A 40 9.84 17.94 -0.80
CA ALA A 40 9.50 18.23 0.60
C ALA A 40 8.23 19.07 0.74
N SER A 41 7.14 18.58 0.16
CA SER A 41 5.84 19.21 0.23
C SER A 41 5.20 19.02 1.61
N PRO A 42 4.61 20.06 2.22
CA PRO A 42 3.90 19.93 3.49
C PRO A 42 2.62 19.09 3.39
N TRP A 43 2.17 18.78 2.17
CA TRP A 43 1.00 17.93 1.91
C TRP A 43 1.37 16.51 1.46
N VAL A 44 2.66 16.17 1.51
CA VAL A 44 3.16 14.81 1.22
C VAL A 44 3.77 14.24 2.49
N ARG A 45 3.48 12.97 2.76
CA ARG A 45 4.06 12.22 3.87
C ARG A 45 4.69 10.94 3.34
N ASP A 46 5.98 10.75 3.60
CA ASP A 46 6.65 9.47 3.38
C ASP A 46 6.19 8.45 4.42
N LEU A 47 5.97 7.21 3.99
CA LEU A 47 5.58 6.06 4.82
C LEU A 47 6.66 4.96 4.80
N ASN A 48 7.80 5.20 4.16
CA ASN A 48 8.98 4.35 4.28
C ASN A 48 9.42 4.26 5.75
N GLY A 49 9.94 3.11 6.16
CA GLY A 49 10.33 2.87 7.54
C GLY A 49 10.08 1.44 7.98
N ALA A 50 9.94 1.24 9.29
CA ALA A 50 9.68 -0.07 9.88
C ALA A 50 8.19 -0.42 9.80
N TRP A 51 7.88 -1.62 9.30
CA TRP A 51 6.52 -2.15 9.19
C TRP A 51 6.43 -3.52 9.85
N ASP A 52 5.37 -3.77 10.61
CA ASP A 52 5.06 -5.10 11.13
C ASP A 52 4.65 -6.02 9.98
N PHE A 53 5.29 -7.18 9.91
CA PHE A 53 5.17 -8.09 8.79
C PHE A 53 5.15 -9.54 9.23
N THR A 54 4.28 -10.32 8.59
CA THR A 54 4.21 -11.77 8.73
C THR A 54 4.13 -12.42 7.36
N LEU A 55 4.88 -13.51 7.17
CA LEU A 55 4.86 -14.31 5.94
C LEU A 55 4.12 -15.61 6.19
N VAL A 56 3.12 -15.89 5.36
CA VAL A 56 2.34 -17.14 5.40
C VAL A 56 2.53 -17.95 4.13
N ALA A 57 2.30 -19.25 4.20
CA ALA A 57 2.55 -20.17 3.08
C ALA A 57 1.52 -20.04 1.94
N ASN A 58 0.30 -19.57 2.23
CA ASN A 58 -0.78 -19.37 1.27
C ASN A 58 -1.80 -18.35 1.82
N PRO A 59 -2.67 -17.78 0.96
CA PRO A 59 -3.67 -16.78 1.38
C PRO A 59 -4.67 -17.28 2.44
N ASP A 60 -5.03 -18.56 2.42
CA ASP A 60 -5.97 -19.15 3.40
C ASP A 60 -5.37 -19.26 4.80
N SER A 61 -4.05 -19.09 4.94
CA SER A 61 -3.33 -19.16 6.22
C SER A 61 -3.15 -17.78 6.89
N VAL A 62 -3.66 -16.71 6.27
CA VAL A 62 -3.60 -15.37 6.86
C VAL A 62 -4.48 -15.31 8.14
N PRO A 63 -4.00 -14.72 9.25
CA PRO A 63 -4.81 -14.58 10.46
C PRO A 63 -6.12 -13.83 10.19
N GLU A 64 -7.25 -14.40 10.59
CA GLU A 64 -8.55 -13.76 10.43
C GLU A 64 -8.59 -12.42 11.18
N GLY A 65 -9.08 -11.36 10.51
CA GLY A 65 -9.22 -10.05 11.12
C GLY A 65 -7.95 -9.21 11.18
N PHE A 66 -6.84 -9.61 10.55
CA PHE A 66 -5.58 -8.86 10.55
C PHE A 66 -5.68 -7.41 10.01
N TRP A 67 -6.72 -7.11 9.23
CA TRP A 67 -6.99 -5.76 8.70
C TRP A 67 -7.66 -4.83 9.73
N ASN A 68 -8.12 -5.35 10.86
CA ASN A 68 -8.73 -4.56 11.91
C ASN A 68 -7.64 -3.74 12.62
N PRO A 69 -7.78 -2.41 12.77
CA PRO A 69 -6.83 -1.58 13.52
C PRO A 69 -6.59 -2.01 14.97
N GLU A 70 -7.50 -2.79 15.56
CA GLU A 70 -7.37 -3.33 16.93
C GLU A 70 -6.71 -4.73 16.97
N PHE A 71 -6.31 -5.29 15.83
CA PHE A 71 -5.62 -6.57 15.78
C PHE A 71 -4.20 -6.46 16.35
N ASP A 72 -3.83 -7.41 17.20
CA ASP A 72 -2.52 -7.45 17.85
C ASP A 72 -1.44 -8.00 16.90
N THR A 73 -0.43 -7.18 16.60
CA THR A 73 0.72 -7.53 15.76
C THR A 73 2.02 -7.67 16.54
N ASP A 74 2.00 -7.68 17.88
CA ASP A 74 3.22 -7.70 18.73
C ASP A 74 4.14 -8.90 18.45
N ALA A 75 3.58 -10.02 17.97
CA ALA A 75 4.34 -11.22 17.60
C ALA A 75 4.94 -11.18 16.19
N TRP A 76 4.65 -10.15 15.39
CA TRP A 76 5.12 -10.05 14.00
C TRP A 76 6.54 -9.49 13.95
N THR A 77 7.22 -9.73 12.83
CA THR A 77 8.57 -9.23 12.64
C THR A 77 8.51 -7.83 12.04
N SER A 78 9.34 -6.91 12.52
CA SER A 78 9.48 -5.59 11.90
C SER A 78 10.48 -5.63 10.74
N ILE A 79 10.08 -5.15 9.55
CA ILE A 79 10.94 -5.07 8.36
C ILE A 79 11.09 -3.63 7.86
N PRO A 80 12.22 -3.26 7.24
CA PRO A 80 12.35 -1.97 6.57
C PRO A 80 11.62 -1.98 5.22
N VAL A 81 10.82 -0.95 4.93
CA VAL A 81 10.15 -0.74 3.64
C VAL A 81 10.69 0.52 2.98
N PRO A 82 11.10 0.48 1.69
CA PRO A 82 11.02 -0.66 0.77
C PRO A 82 12.16 -1.69 0.94
N SER A 83 11.84 -2.98 0.81
CA SER A 83 12.81 -4.11 0.74
C SER A 83 12.25 -5.27 -0.09
N ASN A 84 13.10 -6.25 -0.44
CA ASN A 84 12.67 -7.56 -0.94
C ASN A 84 12.85 -8.62 0.15
#